data_AF-A0A965PGU7-F1
#
_entry.id   AF-A0A965PGU7-F1
#
_cell.length_a   1.000
_cell.length_b   1.000
_cell.length_c   1.000
_cell.angle_alpha   90.00
_cell.angle_beta   90.00
_cell.angle_gamma   90.00
#
_symmetry.space_group_name_H-M   'P 1'
#
loop_
_entity.id
_entity.type
_entity.pdbx_description
1 polymer ?
#
loop_
_entity_poly.entity_id
_entity_poly.type
_entity_poly.pdbx_seq_one_letter_code
_entity_poly.pdbx_strand_id
1 'polypeptide(L)'
;METMSDYYSDSVADLPLFRRTDPVTSKIAGVAAREFKGDHERRILEALAAGPGTKDEIAGRCGLSEQQVARRMHGLARAGLVETTGTTRPSASGRPERVWRAMR
;
A
#
# COMPACT_ATOMS: atom_id res chain seq x y z
N MET A 1 -24.39 24.28 40.65
CA MET A 1 -23.52 25.24 39.92
C MET A 1 -22.12 24.65 39.99
N GLU A 2 -21.43 24.31 38.92
CA GLU A 2 -21.54 24.70 37.52
C GLU A 2 -20.86 23.66 36.62
N THR A 3 -21.32 23.65 35.38
CA THR A 3 -21.05 22.73 34.26
C THR A 3 -19.67 23.01 33.64
N MET A 4 -18.89 21.97 33.34
CA MET A 4 -17.62 22.08 32.59
C MET A 4 -17.30 20.68 32.05
N SER A 5 -17.12 20.38 30.77
CA SER A 5 -17.03 21.17 29.54
C SER A 5 -17.27 20.19 28.39
N ASP A 6 -18.12 20.53 27.44
CA ASP A 6 -18.37 19.80 26.19
C ASP A 6 -17.08 19.60 25.40
N TYR A 7 -16.43 18.42 25.54
CA TYR A 7 -15.12 18.15 24.94
C TYR A 7 -15.18 17.57 23.52
N TYR A 8 -16.37 17.34 22.93
CA TYR A 8 -16.45 16.89 21.54
C TYR A 8 -17.64 17.50 20.83
N SER A 9 -17.45 18.72 20.32
CA SER A 9 -18.22 19.19 19.18
C SER A 9 -17.28 19.78 18.14
N ASP A 10 -17.57 19.36 16.91
CA ASP A 10 -17.20 19.98 15.63
C ASP A 10 -15.96 19.46 14.86
N SER A 11 -16.28 18.94 13.67
CA SER A 11 -15.45 18.94 12.45
C SER A 11 -14.33 17.90 12.28
N VAL A 12 -14.73 16.65 11.96
CA VAL A 12 -13.90 15.71 11.17
C VAL A 12 -13.84 16.07 9.66
N ALA A 13 -14.05 17.34 9.32
CA ALA A 13 -14.24 17.80 7.94
C ALA A 13 -12.94 18.10 7.17
N ASP A 14 -11.77 17.96 7.79
CA ASP A 14 -10.48 18.24 7.15
C ASP A 14 -9.51 17.05 7.28
N LEU A 15 -9.89 15.91 6.69
CA LEU A 15 -8.89 14.92 6.29
C LEU A 15 -8.59 15.17 4.82
N PRO A 16 -7.36 15.55 4.43
CA PRO A 16 -7.01 15.70 3.04
C PRO A 16 -7.07 14.34 2.33
N LEU A 17 -8.24 14.03 1.79
CA LEU A 17 -8.46 13.02 0.76
C LEU A 17 -7.55 13.36 -0.42
N PHE A 18 -6.56 12.49 -0.65
CA PHE A 18 -5.93 12.27 -1.95
C PHE A 18 -5.55 13.54 -2.72
N ARG A 19 -4.40 14.14 -2.38
CA ARG A 19 -3.74 15.03 -3.35
C ARG A 19 -3.07 14.21 -4.45
N ARG A 20 -3.72 14.25 -5.62
CA ARG A 20 -3.20 13.98 -6.98
C ARG A 20 -1.90 14.75 -7.18
N THR A 21 -0.80 14.11 -7.57
CA THR A 21 0.30 14.66 -8.41
C THR A 21 1.25 13.52 -8.85
N ASP A 22 1.10 13.12 -10.11
CA ASP A 22 2.10 12.85 -11.16
C ASP A 22 3.38 11.97 -11.01
N PRO A 23 3.94 11.49 -12.16
CA PRO A 23 4.81 10.33 -12.28
C PRO A 23 6.28 10.70 -12.54
N VAL A 24 7.16 10.38 -11.60
CA VAL A 24 8.62 10.31 -11.82
C VAL A 24 9.15 8.89 -11.58
N THR A 25 8.27 7.98 -11.19
CA THR A 25 8.68 7.02 -10.18
C THR A 25 8.43 5.56 -10.53
N SER A 26 7.68 5.37 -11.62
CA SER A 26 7.73 4.14 -12.42
C SER A 26 9.17 3.81 -12.88
N LYS A 27 10.05 4.81 -13.05
CA LYS A 27 11.47 4.57 -13.37
C LYS A 27 12.27 4.03 -12.18
N ILE A 28 12.04 4.54 -10.96
CA ILE A 28 12.77 4.09 -9.77
C ILE A 28 12.36 2.66 -9.39
N ALA A 29 11.06 2.34 -9.45
CA ALA A 29 10.59 0.99 -9.23
C ALA A 29 11.17 -0.01 -10.26
N GLY A 30 11.26 0.39 -11.53
CA GLY A 30 11.86 -0.42 -12.59
C GLY A 30 13.37 -0.62 -12.45
N VAL A 31 14.11 0.35 -11.89
CA VAL A 31 15.55 0.23 -11.61
C VAL A 31 15.79 -0.61 -10.35
N ALA A 32 15.06 -0.37 -9.26
CA ALA A 32 15.17 -1.14 -8.03
C ALA A 32 14.84 -2.62 -8.24
N ALA A 33 13.83 -2.93 -9.05
CA ALA A 33 13.47 -4.30 -9.42
C ALA A 33 14.61 -5.07 -10.13
N ARG A 34 15.59 -4.37 -10.73
CA ARG A 34 16.76 -4.98 -11.39
C ARG A 34 17.90 -5.27 -10.42
N GLU A 35 17.95 -4.60 -9.27
CA GLU A 35 19.00 -4.77 -8.26
C GLU A 35 18.65 -5.85 -7.22
N PHE A 36 17.38 -6.22 -7.08
CA PHE A 36 16.97 -7.32 -6.19
C PHE A 36 17.25 -8.68 -6.83
N LYS A 37 18.08 -9.48 -6.16
CA LYS A 37 18.37 -10.88 -6.53
C LYS A 37 17.18 -11.84 -6.35
N GLY A 38 16.07 -11.39 -5.75
CA GLY A 38 14.88 -12.21 -5.50
C GLY A 38 13.84 -12.07 -6.61
N ASP A 39 13.59 -13.15 -7.36
CA ASP A 39 12.53 -13.23 -8.39
C ASP A 39 11.15 -12.78 -7.87
N HIS A 40 10.86 -13.11 -6.61
CA HIS A 40 9.60 -12.76 -5.96
C HIS A 40 9.43 -11.26 -5.67
N GLU A 41 10.46 -10.57 -5.16
CA GLU A 41 10.37 -9.12 -4.93
C GLU A 41 10.17 -8.36 -6.23
N ARG A 42 10.89 -8.77 -7.29
CA ARG A 42 10.72 -8.21 -8.64
C ARG A 42 9.28 -8.33 -9.12
N ARG A 43 8.70 -9.54 -9.01
CA ARG A 43 7.32 -9.85 -9.39
C ARG A 43 6.28 -9.05 -8.59
N ILE A 44 6.51 -8.82 -7.30
CA ILE A 44 5.64 -7.99 -6.46
C ILE A 44 5.68 -6.53 -6.92
N LEU A 45 6.87 -5.99 -7.18
CA LEU A 45 7.03 -4.62 -7.66
C LEU A 45 6.38 -4.42 -9.04
N GLU A 46 6.51 -5.40 -9.95
CA GLU A 46 5.84 -5.38 -11.25
C GLU A 46 4.31 -5.39 -11.12
N ALA A 47 3.76 -6.23 -10.23
CA ALA A 47 2.32 -6.26 -9.94
C ALA A 47 1.80 -4.95 -9.33
N LEU A 48 2.62 -4.26 -8.53
CA LEU A 48 2.32 -2.94 -7.96
C LEU A 48 2.50 -1.81 -8.98
N ALA A 49 3.36 -1.98 -9.99
CA ALA A 49 3.49 -1.06 -11.11
C ALA A 49 2.22 -1.03 -11.98
N ALA A 50 1.50 -2.16 -12.08
CA ALA A 50 0.18 -2.21 -12.71
C ALA A 50 -0.92 -1.50 -11.90
N GLY A 51 -0.70 -1.27 -10.60
CA GLY A 51 -1.60 -0.48 -9.75
C GLY A 51 -1.60 -0.93 -8.29
N PRO A 52 -2.20 -0.13 -7.39
CA PRO A 52 -2.33 -0.50 -5.99
C PRO A 52 -3.21 -1.75 -5.80
N GLY A 53 -2.96 -2.50 -4.74
CA GLY A 53 -3.74 -3.71 -4.42
C GLY A 53 -3.52 -4.20 -2.99
N THR A 54 -4.44 -5.04 -2.52
CA THR A 54 -4.22 -5.84 -1.30
C THR A 54 -3.16 -6.90 -1.54
N LYS A 55 -2.68 -7.54 -0.46
CA LYS A 55 -1.75 -8.68 -0.57
C LYS A 55 -2.33 -9.83 -1.40
N ASP A 56 -3.64 -10.04 -1.33
CA ASP A 56 -4.38 -11.01 -2.15
C ASP A 56 -4.43 -10.60 -3.63
N GLU A 57 -4.79 -9.34 -3.93
CA GLU A 57 -4.81 -8.83 -5.31
C GLU A 57 -3.41 -8.90 -5.95
N ILE A 58 -2.36 -8.54 -5.20
CA ILE A 58 -0.97 -8.58 -5.65
C ILE A 58 -0.55 -10.03 -5.92
N ALA A 59 -0.86 -10.95 -5.00
CA ALA A 59 -0.63 -12.38 -5.15
C ALA A 59 -1.24 -12.92 -6.46
N GLY A 60 -2.50 -12.58 -6.74
CA GLY A 60 -3.18 -12.96 -7.98
C GLY A 60 -2.51 -12.43 -9.25
N ARG A 61 -1.94 -11.22 -9.21
CA ARG A 61 -1.24 -10.62 -10.36
C ARG A 61 0.15 -11.21 -10.60
N CYS A 62 0.88 -11.55 -9.54
CA CYS A 62 2.28 -11.98 -9.62
C CYS A 62 2.49 -13.50 -9.56
N GLY A 63 1.41 -14.28 -9.36
CA GLY A 63 1.47 -15.74 -9.26
C GLY A 63 2.13 -16.24 -7.96
N LEU A 64 2.11 -15.42 -6.90
CA LEU A 64 2.62 -15.79 -5.58
C LEU A 64 1.47 -16.03 -4.60
N SER A 65 1.77 -16.71 -3.50
CA SER A 65 0.85 -16.79 -2.36
C SER A 65 0.77 -15.44 -1.62
N GLU A 66 -0.41 -15.11 -1.10
CA GLU A 66 -0.65 -13.97 -0.20
C GLU A 66 0.42 -13.88 0.92
N GLN A 67 0.79 -15.02 1.50
CA GLN A 67 1.80 -15.09 2.57
C GLN A 67 3.21 -14.77 2.05
N GLN A 68 3.54 -15.19 0.82
CA GLN A 68 4.82 -14.84 0.20
C GLN A 68 4.91 -13.34 -0.07
N VAL A 69 3.80 -12.71 -0.44
CA VAL A 69 3.69 -11.25 -0.60
C VAL A 69 3.84 -10.56 0.75
N ALA A 70 3.03 -10.94 1.74
CA ALA A 70 3.01 -10.34 3.08
C ALA A 70 4.40 -10.30 3.74
N ARG A 71 5.16 -11.39 3.66
CA ARG A 71 6.53 -11.48 4.21
C ARG A 71 7.51 -10.50 3.56
N ARG A 72 7.27 -10.12 2.29
CA ARG A 72 8.14 -9.22 1.51
C ARG A 72 7.72 -7.77 1.63
N MET A 73 6.43 -7.48 1.85
CA MET A 73 5.93 -6.11 1.98
C MET A 73 6.67 -5.32 3.06
N HIS A 74 7.01 -5.93 4.20
CA HIS A 74 7.76 -5.25 5.25
C HIS A 74 9.20 -4.90 4.83
N GLY A 75 9.87 -5.80 4.12
CA GLY A 75 11.22 -5.55 3.59
C GLY A 75 11.22 -4.44 2.53
N LEU A 76 10.28 -4.52 1.58
CA LEU A 76 10.09 -3.52 0.54
C LEU A 76 9.70 -2.15 1.11
N ALA A 77 8.88 -2.11 2.17
CA ALA A 77 8.49 -0.87 2.82
C ALA A 77 9.65 -0.23 3.57
N ARG A 78 10.46 -1.04 4.29
CA ARG A 78 11.69 -0.56 4.93
C ARG A 78 12.71 -0.04 3.92
N ALA A 79 12.74 -0.62 2.72
CA ALA A 79 13.57 -0.15 1.61
C ALA A 79 12.99 1.09 0.90
N GLY A 80 11.81 1.59 1.29
CA GLY A 80 11.18 2.74 0.66
C GLY A 80 10.65 2.47 -0.75
N LEU A 81 10.34 1.20 -1.09
CA LEU A 81 9.87 0.82 -2.43
C LEU A 81 8.36 0.65 -2.51
N VAL A 82 7.71 0.43 -1.37
CA VAL A 82 6.25 0.30 -1.29
C VAL A 82 5.76 1.00 -0.04
N GLU A 83 4.51 1.45 -0.08
CA GLU A 83 3.84 2.05 1.06
C GLU A 83 2.38 1.65 1.08
N THR A 84 1.75 1.84 2.24
CA THR A 84 0.32 1.59 2.39
C THR A 84 -0.46 2.84 2.02
N THR A 85 -1.55 2.70 1.28
CA THR A 85 -2.36 3.85 0.81
C THR A 85 -3.23 4.48 1.90
N GLY A 86 -3.21 3.94 3.12
CA GLY A 86 -4.13 4.32 4.20
C GLY A 86 -5.55 3.78 4.05
N THR A 87 -5.84 3.07 2.96
CA THR A 87 -7.15 2.47 2.69
C THR A 87 -7.12 0.95 2.83
N THR A 88 -8.29 0.37 3.09
CA THR A 88 -8.50 -1.08 3.11
C THR A 88 -9.53 -1.49 2.06
N ARG A 89 -9.37 -2.68 1.48
CA ARG A 89 -10.34 -3.33 0.59
C ARG A 89 -10.72 -4.70 1.16
N PRO A 90 -11.94 -5.20 0.92
CA PRO A 90 -12.33 -6.53 1.38
C PRO A 90 -11.55 -7.61 0.63
N SER A 91 -11.08 -8.60 1.38
CA SER A 91 -10.56 -9.87 0.87
C SER A 91 -11.67 -10.74 0.27
N ALA A 92 -11.30 -11.84 -0.38
CA ALA A 92 -12.24 -12.88 -0.82
C ALA A 92 -13.15 -13.39 0.32
N SER A 93 -12.66 -13.39 1.57
CA SER A 93 -13.46 -13.75 2.76
C SER A 93 -14.15 -12.56 3.45
N GLY A 94 -14.20 -11.38 2.82
CA GLY A 94 -14.83 -10.16 3.36
C GLY A 94 -14.04 -9.42 4.45
N ARG A 95 -12.84 -9.91 4.81
CA ARG A 95 -11.99 -9.24 5.81
C ARG A 95 -11.32 -8.00 5.23
N PRO A 96 -11.21 -6.89 5.97
CA PRO A 96 -10.51 -5.70 5.49
C PRO A 96 -9.01 -5.98 5.37
N GLU A 97 -8.46 -5.71 4.19
CA GLU A 97 -7.05 -5.85 3.87
C GLU A 97 -6.46 -4.51 3.49
N ARG A 98 -5.25 -4.24 3.98
CA ARG A 98 -4.54 -3.01 3.65
C ARG A 98 -4.14 -3.00 2.19
N VAL A 99 -4.39 -1.87 1.53
CA VAL A 99 -3.97 -1.65 0.15
C VAL A 99 -2.56 -1.06 0.14
N TRP A 100 -1.74 -1.62 -0.73
CA TRP A 100 -0.35 -1.24 -0.93
C TRP A 100 -0.17 -0.62 -2.31
N ARG A 101 0.80 0.27 -2.43
CA ARG A 101 1.24 0.84 -3.70
C ARG A 101 2.77 0.81 -3.77
N ALA A 102 3.31 0.76 -4.99
CA ALA A 102 4.71 1.10 -5.20
C ALA A 102 4.93 2.56 -4.82
N MET A 103 6.02 2.82 -4.10
CA MET A 103 6.42 4.17 -3.74
C MET A 103 6.88 4.88 -5.00
N ARG A 104 6.54 6.17 -5.02
CA ARG A 104 6.96 7.05 -6.08
C ARG A 104 8.34 7.63 -5.71
#